data_AF-A0A946QPG9-F1
#
_entry.id   AF-A0A946QPG9-F1
#
_cell.length_a   1.000
_cell.length_b   1.000
_cell.length_c   1.000
_cell.angle_alpha   90.00
_cell.angle_beta   90.00
_cell.angle_gamma   90.00
#
_symmetry.space_group_name_H-M   'P 1'
#
loop_
_entity.id
_entity.type
_entity.pdbx_description
1 polymer ?
#
loop_
_entity_poly.entity_id
_entity_poly.type
_entity_poly.pdbx_seq_one_letter_code
_entity_poly.pdbx_strand_id
1 'polypeptide(L)'
;MKRNFFLILFFSFYFPVFAQNEVDPDGDKLIWVFLLILVLVLPFFIFKKSKQNKVDSPKNPFPRFIQVEIQVKKDRLYYPDRLRLSVKNSSKTDLDLDRPMLVFDNFWMKRKFRINGIENRSFYPLYLEKGKTHSIPIDLTRFYAHDKSLKKFPKAKIIVFDVKGKRLGSKSVFLRKTLFRY
;
A
#
# COMPACT_ATOMS: atom_id res chain seq x y z
N MET A 1 14.07 -3.08 -29.43
CA MET A 1 13.52 -3.71 -30.66
C MET A 1 13.25 -5.22 -30.54
N LYS A 2 12.88 -5.76 -29.36
CA LYS A 2 12.59 -7.20 -29.19
C LYS A 2 11.10 -7.52 -28.91
N ARG A 3 10.22 -6.50 -28.91
CA ARG A 3 8.79 -6.64 -28.57
C ARG A 3 7.87 -6.77 -29.78
N ASN A 4 8.34 -6.40 -30.97
CA ASN A 4 7.51 -6.40 -32.18
C ASN A 4 7.72 -7.65 -33.06
N PHE A 5 8.72 -8.47 -32.76
CA PHE A 5 8.97 -9.71 -33.53
C PHE A 5 7.92 -10.80 -33.24
N PHE A 6 7.34 -10.80 -32.03
CA PHE A 6 6.32 -11.76 -31.63
C PHE A 6 4.95 -11.54 -32.29
N LEU A 7 4.62 -10.31 -32.65
CA LEU A 7 3.36 -9.98 -33.33
C LEU A 7 3.39 -10.36 -34.81
N ILE A 8 4.56 -10.32 -35.44
CA ILE A 8 4.72 -10.68 -36.86
C ILE A 8 4.63 -12.20 -37.04
N LEU A 9 5.14 -12.99 -36.08
CA LEU A 9 5.04 -14.45 -36.14
C LEU A 9 3.61 -14.98 -35.92
N PHE A 10 2.75 -14.20 -35.24
CA PHE A 10 1.36 -14.59 -34.95
C PHE A 10 0.41 -14.34 -36.14
N PHE A 11 0.76 -13.43 -37.07
CA PHE A 11 -0.05 -13.14 -38.24
C PHE A 11 0.30 -13.98 -39.48
N SER A 12 1.42 -14.70 -39.47
CA SER A 12 1.83 -15.57 -40.60
C SER A 12 1.05 -16.88 -40.72
N PHE A 13 0.09 -17.15 -39.83
CA PHE A 13 -0.73 -18.37 -39.82
C PHE A 13 -2.18 -18.17 -40.29
N TYR A 14 -2.46 -17.13 -41.07
CA TYR A 14 -3.75 -17.01 -41.76
C TYR A 14 -3.72 -17.78 -43.09
N PHE A 15 -3.88 -19.11 -43.02
CA PHE A 15 -4.39 -19.89 -44.14
C PHE A 15 -5.92 -19.96 -44.03
N PRO A 16 -6.68 -19.79 -45.14
CA PRO A 16 -8.11 -20.04 -45.14
C PRO A 16 -8.33 -21.55 -45.21
N VAL A 17 -8.32 -22.23 -44.06
CA VAL A 17 -8.76 -23.63 -44.01
C VAL A 17 -10.28 -23.61 -44.00
N PHE A 18 -10.85 -23.66 -45.21
CA PHE A 18 -12.23 -24.05 -45.41
C PHE A 18 -12.47 -25.39 -44.71
N ALA A 19 -13.42 -25.40 -43.78
CA ALA A 19 -13.95 -26.61 -43.16
C ALA A 19 -14.65 -27.44 -44.25
N GLN A 20 -14.01 -28.50 -44.72
CA GLN A 20 -14.59 -29.43 -45.69
C GLN A 20 -14.46 -30.91 -45.33
N ASN A 21 -14.00 -31.24 -44.13
CA ASN A 21 -14.08 -32.62 -43.62
C ASN A 21 -14.67 -32.57 -42.22
N GLU A 22 -15.95 -32.94 -42.09
CA GLU A 22 -16.54 -33.30 -40.80
C GLU A 22 -15.78 -34.52 -40.28
N VAL A 23 -14.88 -34.28 -39.34
CA VAL A 23 -14.28 -35.31 -38.50
C VAL A 23 -14.97 -35.15 -37.16
N ASP A 24 -15.57 -36.24 -36.68
CA ASP A 24 -16.16 -36.34 -35.33
C ASP A 24 -15.20 -35.78 -34.26
N PRO A 25 -15.71 -35.27 -33.13
CA PRO A 25 -14.91 -34.49 -32.20
C PRO A 25 -13.86 -35.37 -31.53
N ASP A 26 -12.66 -35.39 -32.11
CA ASP A 26 -11.41 -35.88 -31.53
C ASP A 26 -11.08 -34.99 -30.32
N GLY A 27 -11.73 -35.30 -29.20
CA GLY A 27 -11.62 -34.56 -27.94
C GLY A 27 -10.18 -34.51 -27.40
N ASP A 28 -9.36 -35.50 -27.77
CA ASP A 28 -7.93 -35.55 -27.51
C ASP A 28 -7.19 -34.37 -28.16
N LYS A 29 -7.47 -34.04 -29.42
CA LYS A 29 -6.86 -32.89 -30.12
C LYS A 29 -7.26 -31.56 -29.47
N LEU A 30 -8.51 -31.46 -28.99
CA LEU A 30 -9.00 -30.30 -28.22
C LEU A 30 -8.27 -30.16 -26.87
N ILE A 31 -8.00 -31.27 -26.18
CA ILE A 31 -7.23 -31.29 -24.94
C ILE A 31 -5.80 -30.81 -25.21
N TRP A 32 -5.15 -31.24 -26.30
CA TRP A 32 -3.81 -30.77 -26.66
C TRP A 32 -3.75 -29.26 -26.93
N VAL A 33 -4.75 -28.70 -27.63
CA VAL A 33 -4.85 -27.25 -27.87
C VAL A 33 -5.04 -26.50 -26.55
N PHE A 34 -5.91 -26.99 -25.67
CA PHE A 34 -6.15 -26.36 -24.36
C PHE A 34 -4.90 -26.40 -23.47
N LEU A 35 -4.17 -27.52 -23.47
CA LEU A 35 -2.92 -27.69 -22.73
C LEU A 35 -1.83 -26.76 -23.25
N LEU A 36 -1.75 -26.57 -24.58
CA LEU A 36 -0.83 -25.62 -25.21
C LEU A 36 -1.14 -24.16 -24.81
N ILE A 37 -2.41 -23.78 -24.77
CA ILE A 37 -2.84 -22.45 -24.28
C ILE A 37 -2.49 -22.29 -22.79
N LEU A 38 -2.73 -23.31 -21.98
CA LEU A 38 -2.42 -23.29 -20.54
C LEU A 38 -0.91 -23.07 -20.29
N VAL A 39 -0.05 -23.78 -21.04
CA VAL A 39 1.42 -23.68 -20.95
C VAL A 39 1.93 -22.32 -21.42
N LEU A 40 1.27 -21.63 -22.34
CA LEU A 40 1.63 -20.28 -22.76
C LEU A 40 1.17 -19.20 -21.77
N VAL A 41 0.01 -19.36 -21.14
CA VAL A 41 -0.58 -18.32 -20.25
C VAL A 41 -0.01 -18.39 -18.82
N LEU A 42 0.25 -19.60 -18.31
CA LEU A 42 0.83 -19.81 -16.97
C LEU A 42 2.13 -19.03 -16.72
N PRO A 43 3.17 -19.09 -17.59
CA PRO A 43 4.40 -18.33 -17.36
C PRO A 43 4.15 -16.82 -17.40
N PHE A 44 3.20 -16.32 -18.19
CA PHE A 44 2.87 -14.90 -18.20
C PHE A 44 2.32 -14.42 -16.85
N PHE A 45 1.51 -15.24 -16.16
CA PHE A 45 1.03 -14.93 -14.82
C PHE A 45 2.10 -15.09 -13.73
N ILE A 46 2.98 -16.10 -13.85
CA ILE A 46 4.03 -16.37 -12.87
C ILE A 46 5.17 -15.31 -12.96
N PHE A 47 5.53 -14.87 -14.16
CA PHE A 47 6.56 -13.85 -14.38
C PHE A 47 6.06 -12.41 -14.21
N LYS A 48 4.75 -12.19 -14.03
CA LYS A 48 4.20 -10.88 -13.63
C LYS A 48 4.39 -10.61 -12.13
N LYS A 49 5.51 -11.05 -11.54
CA LYS A 49 5.94 -10.58 -10.23
C LYS A 49 6.54 -9.19 -10.37
N SER A 50 5.70 -8.21 -10.06
CA SER A 50 6.01 -6.91 -9.46
C SER A 50 7.50 -6.53 -9.49
N LYS A 51 7.94 -5.83 -10.54
CA LYS A 51 9.13 -4.98 -10.49
C LYS A 51 8.84 -3.82 -9.53
N GLN A 52 8.98 -4.08 -8.24
CA GLN A 52 9.23 -3.01 -7.27
C GLN A 52 10.72 -2.67 -7.35
N ASN A 53 10.98 -1.45 -7.80
CA ASN A 53 12.29 -0.83 -7.85
C ASN A 53 13.02 -1.04 -6.51
N LYS A 54 14.06 -1.88 -6.50
CA LYS A 54 15.06 -1.88 -5.44
C LYS A 54 16.01 -0.74 -5.74
N VAL A 55 15.88 0.33 -4.97
CA VAL A 55 16.88 1.39 -4.89
C VAL A 55 18.03 0.85 -4.07
N ASP A 56 19.22 0.81 -4.68
CA ASP A 56 20.47 0.44 -4.02
C ASP A 56 20.75 1.40 -2.85
N SER A 57 21.11 0.85 -1.69
CA SER A 57 21.62 1.62 -0.55
C SER A 57 22.79 0.87 0.07
N PRO A 58 23.94 1.52 0.30
CA PRO A 58 25.16 0.84 0.69
C PRO A 58 25.18 0.43 2.17
N LYS A 59 25.86 -0.70 2.38
CA LYS A 59 26.48 -1.30 3.57
C LYS A 59 26.40 -0.53 4.90
N ASN A 60 25.65 -1.10 5.84
CA ASN A 60 26.12 -1.32 7.21
C ASN A 60 25.69 -2.74 7.63
N PRO A 61 26.60 -3.61 8.11
CA PRO A 61 26.30 -5.01 8.40
C PRO A 61 25.45 -5.21 9.67
N PHE A 62 25.26 -4.16 10.47
CA PHE A 62 24.42 -4.21 11.66
C PHE A 62 23.08 -3.49 11.42
N PRO A 63 21.93 -4.14 11.67
CA PRO A 63 20.64 -3.47 11.58
C PRO A 63 20.58 -2.39 12.66
N ARG A 64 20.58 -1.11 12.24
CA ARG A 64 20.25 -0.01 13.16
C ARG A 64 18.81 -0.20 13.63
N PHE A 65 18.64 -0.56 14.89
CA PHE A 65 17.34 -0.69 15.54
C PHE A 65 16.78 0.70 15.84
N ILE A 66 16.07 1.26 14.87
CA ILE A 66 15.30 2.50 15.07
C ILE A 66 14.01 2.11 15.77
N GLN A 67 13.81 2.65 16.97
CA GLN A 67 12.62 2.45 17.79
C GLN A 67 11.91 3.78 18.00
N VAL A 68 10.63 3.81 17.66
CA VAL A 68 9.76 4.97 17.91
C VAL A 68 8.57 4.55 18.75
N GLU A 69 8.25 5.34 19.76
CA GLU A 69 7.02 5.17 20.52
C GLU A 69 5.94 6.06 19.89
N ILE A 70 4.83 5.44 19.48
CA ILE A 70 3.72 6.13 18.80
C ILE A 70 2.48 6.05 19.68
N GLN A 71 2.01 7.21 20.10
CA GLN A 71 0.76 7.37 20.83
C GLN A 71 -0.24 8.14 19.98
N VAL A 72 -1.49 7.70 20.00
CA VAL A 72 -2.60 8.36 19.31
C VAL A 72 -3.73 8.53 20.31
N LYS A 73 -4.03 9.78 20.67
CA LYS A 73 -5.11 10.14 21.60
C LYS A 73 -6.28 10.71 20.82
N LYS A 74 -7.50 10.38 21.26
CA LYS A 74 -8.75 10.92 20.72
C LYS A 74 -9.23 12.05 21.64
N ASP A 75 -9.84 13.07 21.07
CA ASP A 75 -10.53 14.13 21.83
C ASP A 75 -11.80 13.61 22.54
N ARG A 76 -12.47 12.60 21.98
CA ARG A 76 -13.62 11.92 22.58
C ARG A 76 -13.64 10.41 22.36
N LEU A 77 -14.51 9.72 23.10
CA LEU A 77 -14.59 8.27 23.05
C LEU A 77 -15.08 7.75 21.68
N TYR A 78 -16.11 8.37 21.13
CA TYR A 78 -16.72 8.00 19.85
C TYR A 78 -16.90 9.22 18.95
N TYR A 79 -16.78 8.99 17.65
CA TYR A 79 -16.78 9.98 16.58
C TYR A 79 -15.88 11.18 16.87
N PRO A 80 -14.58 10.96 17.11
CA PRO A 80 -13.65 12.05 17.38
C PRO A 80 -13.56 13.00 16.19
N ASP A 81 -13.45 14.28 16.51
CA ASP A 81 -13.21 15.33 15.52
C ASP A 81 -11.70 15.56 15.35
N ARG A 82 -10.91 15.28 16.38
CA ARG A 82 -9.46 15.45 16.38
C ARG A 82 -8.72 14.24 16.94
N LEU A 83 -7.62 13.87 16.30
CA LEU A 83 -6.63 12.93 16.83
C LEU A 83 -5.37 13.67 17.19
N ARG A 84 -4.75 13.36 18.33
CA ARG A 84 -3.41 13.84 18.67
C ARG A 84 -2.42 12.71 18.46
N LEU A 85 -1.58 12.84 17.45
CA LEU A 85 -0.44 11.97 17.21
C LEU A 85 0.73 12.47 18.04
N SER A 86 1.36 11.59 18.82
CA SER A 86 2.62 11.87 19.52
C SER A 86 3.63 10.79 19.13
N VAL A 87 4.79 11.21 18.64
CA VAL A 87 5.88 10.33 18.22
C VAL A 87 7.11 10.69 19.06
N LYS A 88 7.62 9.73 19.81
CA LYS A 88 8.86 9.86 20.59
C LYS A 88 9.96 9.04 19.95
N ASN A 89 11.13 9.64 19.75
CA ASN A 89 12.31 8.93 19.33
C ASN A 89 12.92 8.23 20.55
N SER A 90 12.70 6.91 20.65
CA SER A 90 13.25 6.08 21.73
C SER A 90 14.57 5.41 21.33
N SER A 91 15.12 5.74 20.16
CA SER A 91 16.37 5.20 19.67
C SER A 91 17.58 6.01 20.18
N LYS A 92 18.79 5.44 20.00
CA LYS A 92 20.05 6.09 20.39
C LYS A 92 20.53 7.15 19.40
N THR A 93 19.86 7.27 18.25
CA THR A 93 20.27 8.14 17.13
C THR A 93 19.14 9.10 16.77
N ASP A 94 19.50 10.24 16.22
CA ASP A 94 18.53 11.17 15.67
C ASP A 94 17.89 10.60 14.40
N LEU A 95 16.69 11.07 14.08
CA LEU A 95 15.84 10.47 13.08
C LEU A 95 15.08 11.52 12.29
N ASP A 96 15.07 11.39 10.97
CA ASP A 96 14.21 12.16 10.09
C ASP A 96 12.90 11.41 9.85
N LEU A 97 11.79 12.01 10.28
CA LEU A 97 10.45 11.51 10.05
C LEU A 97 9.93 12.04 8.71
N ASP A 98 9.42 11.14 7.87
CA ASP A 98 8.58 11.51 6.73
C ASP A 98 7.13 11.74 7.18
N ARG A 99 6.34 12.28 6.27
CA ARG A 99 4.90 12.52 6.41
C ARG A 99 4.18 11.25 6.88
N PRO A 100 3.49 11.29 8.03
CA PRO A 100 2.74 10.17 8.51
C PRO A 100 1.52 9.94 7.61
N MET A 101 1.09 8.69 7.55
CA MET A 101 -0.07 8.27 6.78
C MET A 101 -1.22 7.93 7.70
N LEU A 102 -2.32 8.67 7.58
CA LEU A 102 -3.60 8.34 8.17
C LEU A 102 -4.33 7.33 7.28
N VAL A 103 -4.76 6.23 7.87
CA VAL A 103 -5.49 5.17 7.20
C VAL A 103 -6.84 4.99 7.89
N PHE A 104 -7.91 5.32 7.21
CA PHE A 104 -9.24 4.89 7.61
C PHE A 104 -9.42 3.45 7.16
N ASP A 105 -9.71 2.58 8.13
CA ASP A 105 -9.74 1.14 7.97
C ASP A 105 -11.12 0.62 8.39
N ASN A 106 -11.72 -0.17 7.51
CA ASN A 106 -12.85 -1.03 7.81
C ASN A 106 -12.44 -2.46 7.39
N PHE A 107 -13.19 -3.47 7.80
CA PHE A 107 -12.81 -4.86 7.53
C PHE A 107 -12.58 -5.16 6.03
N TRP A 108 -13.23 -4.42 5.13
CA TRP A 108 -13.25 -4.67 3.68
C TRP A 108 -12.37 -3.69 2.87
N MET A 109 -12.23 -2.45 3.31
CA MET A 109 -11.69 -1.34 2.55
C MET A 109 -10.81 -0.43 3.39
N LYS A 110 -9.83 0.21 2.73
CA LYS A 110 -8.88 1.13 3.34
C LYS A 110 -8.76 2.41 2.52
N ARG A 111 -8.78 3.56 3.18
CA ARG A 111 -8.54 4.88 2.59
C ARG A 111 -7.31 5.50 3.23
N LYS A 112 -6.32 5.86 2.42
CA LYS A 112 -4.99 6.30 2.88
C LYS A 112 -4.77 7.77 2.54
N PHE A 113 -4.31 8.54 3.50
CA PHE A 113 -4.06 9.97 3.38
C PHE A 113 -2.69 10.31 3.96
N ARG A 114 -1.87 11.04 3.21
CA ARG A 114 -0.60 11.58 3.74
C ARG A 114 -0.88 12.91 4.43
N ILE A 115 -0.29 13.08 5.61
CA ILE A 115 -0.40 14.32 6.39
C ILE A 115 0.82 15.17 6.06
N ASN A 116 0.63 16.23 5.28
CA ASN A 116 1.72 17.10 4.84
C ASN A 116 2.13 18.15 5.90
N GLY A 117 1.26 18.45 6.85
CA GLY A 117 1.50 19.43 7.91
C GLY A 117 0.20 19.98 8.52
N ILE A 118 0.28 21.13 9.18
CA ILE A 118 -0.80 21.79 9.91
C ILE A 118 -0.91 23.23 9.41
N GLU A 119 -2.12 23.81 9.40
CA GLU A 119 -2.32 25.24 9.08
C GLU A 119 -1.70 25.69 7.74
N ASN A 120 -1.83 24.84 6.70
CA ASN A 120 -1.27 25.06 5.36
C ASN A 120 0.25 25.21 5.30
N ARG A 121 0.97 24.87 6.38
CA ARG A 121 2.43 24.80 6.41
C ARG A 121 2.88 23.35 6.37
N SER A 122 3.83 23.04 5.50
CA SER A 122 4.50 21.75 5.51
C SER A 122 5.77 21.84 6.34
N PHE A 123 5.97 20.88 7.23
CA PHE A 123 7.15 20.79 8.12
C PHE A 123 7.82 19.41 8.04
N TYR A 124 7.53 18.66 6.97
CA TYR A 124 8.17 17.38 6.68
C TYR A 124 9.18 17.53 5.55
N PRO A 125 10.34 16.86 5.60
CA PRO A 125 10.76 15.92 6.66
C PRO A 125 11.03 16.63 8.00
N LEU A 126 10.76 15.92 9.10
CA LEU A 126 10.90 16.45 10.44
C LEU A 126 12.09 15.78 11.14
N TYR A 127 13.11 16.57 11.47
CA TYR A 127 14.21 16.12 12.31
C TYR A 127 13.74 15.92 13.75
N LEU A 128 13.95 14.71 14.30
CA LEU A 128 13.58 14.35 15.66
C LEU A 128 14.80 13.78 16.40
N GLU A 129 15.37 14.60 17.27
CA GLU A 129 16.48 14.22 18.15
C GLU A 129 16.13 13.04 19.06
N LYS A 130 17.16 12.29 19.46
CA LYS A 130 17.05 11.21 20.43
C LYS A 130 16.34 11.65 21.72
N GLY A 131 15.38 10.86 22.18
CA GLY A 131 14.60 11.11 23.38
C GLY A 131 13.51 12.19 23.25
N LYS A 132 13.50 13.01 22.19
CA LYS A 132 12.50 14.05 21.99
C LYS A 132 11.18 13.49 21.49
N THR A 133 10.12 14.23 21.77
CA THR A 133 8.74 13.90 21.37
C THR A 133 8.18 15.02 20.52
N HIS A 134 7.61 14.67 19.37
CA HIS A 134 6.85 15.57 18.54
C HIS A 134 5.37 15.22 18.58
N SER A 135 4.49 16.24 18.62
CA SER A 135 3.04 16.03 18.67
C SER A 135 2.31 16.88 17.65
N ILE A 136 1.33 16.27 16.97
CA ILE A 136 0.56 16.89 15.88
C ILE A 136 -0.92 16.63 16.11
N PRO A 137 -1.76 17.68 16.15
CA PRO A 137 -3.20 17.54 16.01
C PRO A 137 -3.58 17.25 14.55
N ILE A 138 -4.42 16.24 14.36
CA ILE A 138 -4.98 15.82 13.09
C ILE A 138 -6.47 16.09 13.15
N ASP A 139 -6.92 17.07 12.36
CA ASP A 139 -8.31 17.46 12.27
C ASP A 139 -9.07 16.53 11.30
N LEU A 140 -9.87 15.61 11.86
CA LEU A 140 -10.64 14.65 11.09
C LEU A 140 -11.81 15.31 10.34
N THR A 141 -12.29 16.47 10.82
CA THR A 141 -13.42 17.17 10.20
C THR A 141 -13.13 17.57 8.76
N ARG A 142 -11.89 17.97 8.46
CA ARG A 142 -11.44 18.30 7.09
C ARG A 142 -11.53 17.11 6.15
N PHE A 143 -11.17 15.92 6.62
CA PHE A 143 -11.29 14.69 5.82
C PHE A 143 -12.76 14.34 5.59
N TYR A 144 -13.60 14.47 6.63
CA TYR A 144 -15.04 14.19 6.52
C TYR A 144 -15.79 15.19 5.65
N ALA A 145 -15.33 16.45 5.60
CA ALA A 145 -15.89 17.48 4.73
C ALA A 145 -15.64 17.13 3.26
N HIS A 146 -14.44 16.64 2.92
CA HIS A 146 -14.12 16.21 1.57
C HIS A 146 -14.78 14.87 1.19
N ASP A 147 -14.80 13.91 2.10
CA ASP A 147 -15.44 12.60 1.87
C ASP A 147 -16.22 12.16 3.11
N LYS A 148 -17.54 12.38 3.07
CA LYS A 148 -18.47 12.01 4.15
C LYS A 148 -18.48 10.50 4.43
N SER A 149 -18.11 9.66 3.46
CA SER A 149 -18.09 8.20 3.64
C SER A 149 -17.05 7.75 4.67
N LEU A 150 -16.01 8.57 4.91
CA LEU A 150 -14.96 8.28 5.89
C LEU A 150 -15.50 8.16 7.33
N LYS A 151 -16.62 8.82 7.66
CA LYS A 151 -17.29 8.67 8.97
C LYS A 151 -17.79 7.23 9.23
N LYS A 152 -17.98 6.43 8.18
CA LYS A 152 -18.44 5.03 8.31
C LYS A 152 -17.32 4.10 8.80
N PHE A 153 -16.06 4.50 8.64
CA PHE A 153 -14.91 3.66 8.98
C PHE A 153 -14.74 3.58 10.50
N PRO A 154 -14.68 2.37 11.08
CA PRO A 154 -14.62 2.25 12.53
C PRO A 154 -13.24 2.45 13.13
N LYS A 155 -12.18 2.39 12.33
CA LYS A 155 -10.79 2.42 12.81
C LYS A 155 -9.99 3.45 12.02
N ALA A 156 -9.19 4.24 12.72
CA ALA A 156 -8.13 5.04 12.14
C ALA A 156 -6.79 4.46 12.57
N LYS A 157 -5.87 4.30 11.63
CA LYS A 157 -4.50 3.85 11.86
C LYS A 157 -3.54 4.90 11.33
N ILE A 158 -2.59 5.31 12.15
CA ILE A 158 -1.51 6.20 11.74
C ILE A 158 -0.24 5.36 11.58
N ILE A 159 0.42 5.52 10.44
CA ILE A 159 1.69 4.86 10.12
C ILE A 159 2.76 5.94 9.99
N VAL A 160 3.87 5.74 10.68
CA VAL A 160 5.02 6.67 10.68
C VAL A 160 6.15 6.04 9.88
N PHE A 161 6.81 6.86 9.07
CA PHE A 161 7.88 6.47 8.17
C PHE A 161 9.13 7.31 8.42
N ASP A 162 10.27 6.70 8.14
CA ASP A 162 11.56 7.37 7.94
C ASP A 162 11.55 8.01 6.53
N VAL A 163 12.34 9.06 6.32
CA VAL A 163 12.59 9.67 5.00
C VAL A 163 13.08 8.67 3.95
N LYS A 164 13.71 7.57 4.38
CA LYS A 164 14.09 6.45 3.51
C LYS A 164 12.91 5.55 3.08
N GLY A 165 11.68 5.90 3.48
CA GLY A 165 10.47 5.11 3.24
C GLY A 165 10.32 3.90 4.15
N LYS A 166 11.24 3.68 5.10
CA LYS A 166 11.15 2.58 6.07
C LYS A 166 10.01 2.85 7.06
N ARG A 167 9.09 1.90 7.21
CA ARG A 167 8.05 1.97 8.23
C ARG A 167 8.67 1.84 9.62
N LEU A 168 8.46 2.84 10.45
CA LEU A 168 8.99 2.89 11.82
C LEU A 168 8.02 2.31 12.84
N GLY A 169 6.73 2.49 12.59
CA GLY A 169 5.69 1.94 13.45
C GLY A 169 4.30 2.34 13.01
N SER A 170 3.30 1.89 13.76
CA SER A 170 1.93 2.34 13.57
C SER A 170 1.10 2.18 14.83
N LYS A 171 0.13 3.07 15.03
CA LYS A 171 -0.86 2.95 16.10
C LYS A 171 -2.25 3.14 15.53
N SER A 172 -3.21 2.37 16.02
CA SER A 172 -4.61 2.45 15.61
C SER A 172 -5.52 2.77 16.78
N VAL A 173 -6.59 3.49 16.48
CA VAL A 173 -7.66 3.84 17.42
C VAL A 173 -9.01 3.57 16.76
N PHE A 174 -9.96 3.08 17.55
CA PHE A 174 -11.34 2.95 17.10
C PHE A 174 -12.03 4.31 17.19
N LEU A 175 -12.67 4.71 16.09
CA LEU A 175 -13.39 5.97 15.96
C LEU A 175 -14.83 5.85 16.45
N ARG A 176 -15.43 4.67 16.50
CA ARG A 176 -16.82 4.46 16.95
C ARG A 176 -16.95 3.13 17.67
N LYS A 177 -18.09 2.91 18.32
CA LYS A 177 -18.45 1.60 18.87
C LYS A 177 -18.64 0.61 17.72
N THR A 178 -17.98 -0.53 17.82
CA THR A 178 -18.14 -1.67 16.93
C THR A 178 -18.43 -2.92 17.74
N LEU A 179 -19.20 -3.84 17.16
CA LEU A 179 -19.45 -5.15 17.75
C LEU A 179 -18.19 -6.03 17.69
N PHE A 180 -17.42 -5.89 16.60
CA PHE A 180 -16.19 -6.66 16.38
C PHE A 180 -14.98 -5.73 16.38
N ARG A 181 -13.95 -6.10 17.14
CA ARG A 181 -12.61 -5.49 17.10
C ARG A 181 -11.71 -6.37 16.23
N TYR A 182 -11.02 -5.75 15.28
CA TYR A 182 -10.13 -6.39 14.30
C TYR A 182 -8.93 -5.48 14.02
#